data_AF-A0A452QBR3-F1
#
_entry.id   AF-A0A452QBR3-F1
#
_cell.length_a   1.000
_cell.length_b   1.000
_cell.length_c   1.000
_cell.angle_alpha   90.00
_cell.angle_beta   90.00
_cell.angle_gamma   90.00
#
_symmetry.space_group_name_H-M   'P 1'
#
loop_
_entity.id
_entity.type
_entity.pdbx_description
1 polymer ?
#
loop_
_entity_poly.entity_id
_entity_poly.type
_entity_poly.pdbx_seq_one_letter_code
_entity_poly.pdbx_strand_id
1 'polypeptide(L)'
;MAGLATLGASLLLLTLCAHHLDPAGSVSIPSSCCMSFISKTVPEKRVASYQLSSASVCPMAGVIFTTRKGQKFCGDPKQPWVQKITKLVDARRKKASPTVRAMSTKAPVQGSPANTTSI
;
A
#
# COMPACT_ATOMS: atom_id res chain seq x y z
N MET A 1 21.54 -46.97 -35.16
CA MET A 1 20.70 -46.69 -33.98
C MET A 1 21.22 -45.46 -33.22
N ALA A 2 21.27 -44.28 -33.86
CA ALA A 2 21.80 -43.05 -33.23
C ALA A 2 20.84 -41.85 -33.31
N GLY A 3 19.75 -41.96 -34.08
CA GLY A 3 18.80 -40.85 -34.30
C GLY A 3 17.76 -40.67 -33.18
N LEU A 4 17.33 -41.75 -32.52
CA LEU A 4 16.32 -41.65 -31.45
C LEU A 4 16.89 -41.02 -30.17
N ALA A 5 18.14 -41.34 -29.84
CA ALA A 5 18.82 -40.82 -28.66
C ALA A 5 19.09 -39.30 -28.75
N THR A 6 19.40 -38.81 -29.95
CA THR A 6 19.62 -37.37 -30.22
C THR A 6 18.32 -36.57 -30.15
N LEU A 7 17.22 -37.11 -30.67
CA LEU A 7 15.90 -36.50 -30.54
C LEU A 7 15.43 -36.44 -29.07
N GLY A 8 15.65 -37.52 -28.31
CA GLY A 8 15.33 -37.58 -26.88
C GLY A 8 16.12 -36.57 -26.05
N ALA A 9 17.43 -36.46 -26.30
CA ALA A 9 18.29 -35.49 -25.61
C ALA A 9 17.88 -34.04 -25.90
N SER A 10 17.56 -33.73 -27.15
CA SER A 10 17.10 -32.38 -27.56
C SER A 10 15.78 -31.99 -26.89
N LEU A 11 14.82 -32.92 -26.82
CA LEU A 11 13.53 -32.69 -26.16
C LEU A 11 13.69 -32.46 -24.64
N LEU A 12 14.55 -33.24 -23.99
CA LEU A 12 14.90 -33.07 -22.57
C LEU A 12 15.53 -31.69 -22.28
N LEU A 13 16.46 -31.25 -23.12
CA LEU A 13 17.09 -29.92 -23.03
C LEU A 13 16.05 -28.78 -23.13
N LEU A 14 15.14 -28.85 -24.09
CA LEU A 14 14.08 -27.85 -24.28
C LEU A 14 13.13 -27.77 -23.08
N THR A 15 12.74 -28.91 -22.51
CA THR A 15 11.91 -28.93 -21.31
C THR A 15 12.63 -28.31 -20.12
N LEU A 16 13.91 -28.60 -19.89
CA LEU A 16 14.67 -28.00 -18.79
C LEU A 16 14.78 -26.48 -18.92
N CYS A 17 14.99 -25.97 -20.14
CA CYS A 17 15.02 -24.53 -20.41
C CYS A 17 13.69 -23.83 -20.09
N ALA A 18 12.55 -24.49 -20.32
CA ALA A 18 11.25 -23.91 -20.03
C ALA A 18 10.99 -23.73 -18.51
N HIS A 19 11.55 -24.61 -17.68
CA HIS A 19 11.42 -24.55 -16.22
C HIS A 19 12.46 -23.62 -15.57
N HIS A 20 13.54 -23.30 -16.27
CA HIS A 20 14.58 -22.34 -15.86
C HIS A 20 14.31 -20.90 -16.29
N LEU A 21 13.21 -20.66 -17.03
CA LEU A 21 12.67 -19.32 -17.26
C LEU A 21 11.99 -18.85 -15.97
N ASP A 22 12.82 -18.53 -14.98
CA ASP A 22 12.39 -17.72 -13.85
C ASP A 22 11.86 -16.40 -14.43
N PRO A 23 10.58 -16.03 -14.21
CA PRO A 23 10.05 -14.80 -14.74
C PRO A 23 10.90 -13.64 -14.22
N ALA A 24 11.73 -13.11 -15.11
CA ALA A 24 12.65 -12.01 -14.82
C ALA A 24 11.89 -10.87 -14.15
N GLY A 25 12.15 -10.70 -12.86
CA GLY A 25 11.77 -9.51 -12.10
C GLY A 25 10.31 -9.47 -11.68
N SER A 26 9.89 -10.37 -10.78
CA SER A 26 9.03 -9.89 -9.70
C SER A 26 9.89 -9.00 -8.80
N VAL A 27 10.02 -7.72 -9.19
CA VAL A 27 10.62 -6.71 -8.33
C VAL A 27 9.81 -6.74 -7.04
N SER A 28 10.39 -7.27 -5.97
CA SER A 28 9.86 -7.09 -4.63
C SER A 28 9.99 -5.61 -4.33
N ILE A 29 8.99 -4.83 -4.76
CA ILE A 29 8.91 -3.39 -4.55
C ILE A 29 9.08 -3.21 -3.04
N PRO A 30 10.13 -2.53 -2.54
CA PRO A 30 10.16 -2.16 -1.14
C PRO A 30 8.84 -1.45 -0.88
N SER A 31 8.03 -1.98 0.03
CA SER A 31 6.60 -1.70 0.17
C SER A 31 6.24 -0.23 0.42
N SER A 32 7.23 0.66 0.44
CA SER A 32 7.20 2.08 0.73
C SER A 32 7.37 3.01 -0.48
N CYS A 33 8.00 2.61 -1.59
CA CYS A 33 8.38 3.55 -2.67
C CYS A 33 7.68 3.30 -4.01
N CYS A 34 7.33 4.40 -4.70
CA CYS A 34 6.81 4.37 -6.06
C CYS A 34 7.93 4.37 -7.11
N MET A 35 7.91 3.39 -8.02
CA MET A 35 8.82 3.32 -9.18
C MET A 35 8.19 3.82 -10.49
N SER A 36 6.86 3.75 -10.60
CA SER A 36 6.11 4.18 -11.79
C SER A 36 4.71 4.62 -11.41
N PHE A 37 4.08 5.45 -12.24
CA PHE A 37 2.71 5.93 -12.02
C PHE A 37 1.76 5.38 -13.08
N ILE A 38 0.54 5.07 -12.67
CA ILE A 38 -0.51 4.72 -13.63
C ILE A 38 -1.05 5.98 -14.30
N SER A 39 -1.19 5.94 -15.62
CA SER A 39 -1.83 7.02 -16.38
C SER A 39 -3.37 6.92 -16.37
N LYS A 40 -3.90 5.73 -16.10
CA LYS A 40 -5.35 5.45 -16.13
C LYS A 40 -6.02 5.93 -14.83
N THR A 41 -7.11 6.67 -14.99
CA THR A 41 -7.95 7.09 -13.87
C THR A 41 -8.62 5.89 -13.20
N VAL A 42 -8.52 5.82 -11.88
CA VAL A 42 -9.17 4.76 -11.09
C VAL A 42 -10.44 5.28 -10.42
N PRO A 43 -11.57 4.54 -10.48
CA PRO A 43 -12.77 4.94 -9.77
C PRO A 43 -12.58 5.02 -8.26
N GLU A 44 -12.95 6.14 -7.66
CA GLU A 44 -12.80 6.46 -6.21
C GLU A 44 -13.45 5.42 -5.28
N LYS A 45 -14.47 4.71 -5.75
CA LYS A 45 -15.17 3.65 -5.01
C LYS A 45 -14.29 2.40 -4.79
N ARG A 46 -13.34 2.15 -5.67
CA ARG A 46 -12.44 0.98 -5.63
C ARG A 46 -11.28 1.15 -4.65
N VAL A 47 -10.95 2.39 -4.27
CA VAL A 47 -9.85 2.71 -3.36
C VAL A 47 -10.33 2.61 -1.90
N ALA A 48 -9.58 1.86 -1.10
CA ALA A 48 -9.82 1.65 0.32
C ALA A 48 -8.97 2.59 1.19
N SER A 49 -7.68 2.71 0.88
CA SER A 49 -6.73 3.52 1.63
C SER A 49 -5.61 4.03 0.72
N TYR A 50 -4.80 4.96 1.23
CA TYR A 50 -3.59 5.42 0.58
C TYR A 50 -2.45 5.61 1.58
N GLN A 51 -1.22 5.62 1.07
CA GLN A 51 0.01 5.94 1.78
C GLN A 51 0.84 6.92 0.93
N LEU A 52 1.59 7.80 1.58
CA LEU A 52 2.47 8.76 0.91
C LEU A 52 3.87 8.17 0.78
N SER A 53 4.40 8.20 -0.44
CA SER A 53 5.81 7.94 -0.75
C SER A 53 6.51 9.30 -0.77
N SER A 54 7.27 9.62 0.27
CA SER A 54 7.97 10.91 0.38
C SER A 54 9.24 10.92 -0.46
N ALA A 55 9.57 12.08 -1.07
CA ALA A 55 10.84 12.28 -1.76
C ALA A 55 12.07 12.23 -0.84
N SER A 56 11.87 12.35 0.48
CA SER A 56 12.96 12.22 1.47
C SER A 56 13.44 10.78 1.64
N VAL A 57 12.61 9.80 1.32
CA VAL A 57 12.90 8.36 1.49
C VAL A 57 12.98 7.66 0.13
N CYS A 58 12.24 8.16 -0.86
CA CYS A 58 12.14 7.56 -2.18
C CYS A 58 12.63 8.54 -3.25
N PRO A 59 13.23 8.05 -4.35
CA PRO A 59 13.67 8.90 -5.45
C PRO A 59 12.51 9.64 -6.14
N MET A 60 11.29 9.12 -6.01
CA MET A 60 10.07 9.74 -6.54
C MET A 60 9.01 9.92 -5.45
N ALA A 61 8.50 11.15 -5.34
CA ALA A 61 7.30 11.43 -4.53
C ALA A 61 6.07 10.83 -5.20
N GLY A 62 5.25 10.10 -4.43
CA GLY A 62 4.12 9.37 -4.98
C GLY A 62 3.01 9.10 -3.96
N VAL A 63 1.84 8.70 -4.45
CA VAL A 63 0.75 8.22 -3.61
C VAL A 63 0.48 6.76 -3.91
N ILE A 64 0.70 5.88 -2.94
CA ILE A 64 0.43 4.45 -3.04
C ILE A 64 -1.01 4.21 -2.61
N PHE A 65 -1.89 3.92 -3.56
CA PHE A 65 -3.27 3.54 -3.28
C PHE A 65 -3.40 2.04 -3.07
N THR A 66 -4.23 1.65 -2.10
CA THR A 66 -4.64 0.26 -1.90
C THR A 66 -6.12 0.13 -2.23
N THR A 67 -6.45 -0.77 -3.15
CA THR A 67 -7.84 -1.08 -3.52
C THR A 67 -8.52 -1.93 -2.44
N ARG A 68 -9.85 -2.00 -2.49
CA ARG A 68 -10.64 -2.92 -1.64
C ARG A 68 -10.30 -4.40 -1.86
N LYS A 69 -9.70 -4.74 -3.01
CA LYS A 69 -9.22 -6.11 -3.33
C LYS A 69 -7.77 -6.34 -2.86
N GLY A 70 -7.17 -5.41 -2.13
CA GLY A 70 -5.78 -5.51 -1.64
C GLY A 70 -4.70 -5.15 -2.66
N GLN A 71 -5.06 -4.90 -3.92
CA GLN A 71 -4.10 -4.50 -4.96
C GLN A 71 -3.57 -3.09 -4.69
N LYS A 72 -2.25 -2.91 -4.85
CA LYS A 72 -1.56 -1.62 -4.67
C LYS A 72 -1.14 -1.04 -6.01
N PHE A 73 -1.23 0.28 -6.14
CA PHE A 73 -0.75 1.00 -7.32
C PHE A 73 -0.32 2.42 -6.96
N CYS A 74 0.58 2.98 -7.74
CA CYS A 74 1.10 4.33 -7.55
C CYS A 74 0.37 5.35 -8.43
N GLY A 75 -0.09 6.43 -7.82
CA GLY A 75 -0.64 7.60 -8.49
C GLY A 75 0.32 8.80 -8.38
N ASP A 76 0.42 9.56 -9.47
CA ASP A 76 1.18 10.80 -9.52
C ASP A 76 0.47 11.91 -8.73
N PRO A 77 1.08 12.50 -7.69
CA PRO A 77 0.47 13.56 -6.88
C PRO A 77 0.09 14.82 -7.69
N LYS A 78 0.64 15.00 -8.89
CA LYS A 78 0.32 16.12 -9.80
C LYS A 78 -1.00 15.91 -10.55
N GLN A 79 -1.54 14.69 -10.58
CA GLN A 79 -2.76 14.39 -11.31
C GLN A 79 -4.02 14.79 -10.52
N PRO A 80 -5.00 15.50 -11.12
CA PRO A 80 -6.21 15.94 -10.42
C PRO A 80 -7.03 14.80 -9.80
N TRP A 81 -7.10 13.66 -10.49
CA TRP A 81 -7.85 12.50 -10.01
C TRP A 81 -7.19 11.87 -8.77
N VAL A 82 -5.86 11.89 -8.68
CA VAL A 82 -5.10 11.39 -7.52
C VAL A 82 -5.43 12.24 -6.30
N GLN A 83 -5.36 13.56 -6.44
CA GLN A 83 -5.68 14.51 -5.36
C GLN A 83 -7.14 14.38 -4.91
N LYS A 84 -8.07 14.17 -5.85
CA LYS A 84 -9.49 13.97 -5.56
C LYS A 84 -9.72 12.71 -4.72
N ILE A 85 -9.11 11.59 -5.12
CA ILE A 85 -9.21 10.32 -4.36
C ILE A 85 -8.64 10.49 -2.95
N THR A 86 -7.46 11.10 -2.81
CA THR A 86 -6.82 11.34 -1.50
C THR A 86 -7.75 12.11 -0.56
N LYS A 87 -8.29 13.25 -1.02
CA LYS A 87 -9.25 14.06 -0.25
C LYS A 87 -10.49 13.26 0.16
N LEU A 88 -11.00 12.43 -0.74
CA LEU A 88 -12.17 11.61 -0.48
C LEU A 88 -11.88 10.53 0.58
N VAL A 89 -10.73 9.87 0.49
CA VAL A 89 -10.30 8.89 1.50
C VAL A 89 -10.10 9.56 2.86
N ASP A 90 -9.54 10.76 2.91
CA ASP A 90 -9.42 11.54 4.15
C ASP A 90 -10.78 11.90 4.76
N ALA A 91 -11.72 12.34 3.93
CA ALA A 91 -13.08 12.62 4.38
C ALA A 91 -13.78 11.37 4.94
N ARG A 92 -13.58 10.20 4.33
CA ARG A 92 -14.07 8.91 4.84
C ARG A 92 -13.46 8.56 6.19
N ARG A 93 -12.12 8.72 6.35
CA ARG A 93 -11.43 8.50 7.64
C ARG A 93 -11.97 9.43 8.73
N LYS A 94 -12.15 10.71 8.40
CA LYS A 94 -12.75 11.69 9.33
C LYS A 94 -14.17 11.34 9.72
N LYS A 95 -15.00 10.77 8.82
CA LYS A 95 -16.37 10.31 9.14
C LYS A 95 -16.44 9.00 9.92
N ALA A 96 -15.43 8.14 9.81
CA ALA A 96 -15.30 6.94 10.67
C ALA A 96 -14.83 7.30 12.09
N SER A 97 -14.12 8.42 12.26
CA SER A 97 -13.60 8.89 13.55
C SER A 97 -14.58 9.56 14.54
N PRO A 98 -15.72 10.21 14.20
CA PRO A 98 -16.61 10.87 15.16
C PRO A 98 -17.20 9.93 16.21
N THR A 99 -17.29 8.62 15.96
CA THR A 99 -17.79 7.66 16.96
C THR A 99 -16.79 7.43 18.11
N VAL A 100 -15.52 7.81 17.98
CA VAL A 100 -14.53 7.65 19.08
C VAL A 100 -14.51 8.84 20.03
N ARG A 101 -14.97 10.03 19.61
CA ARG A 101 -15.03 11.22 20.50
C ARG A 101 -16.19 11.19 21.50
N ALA A 102 -17.19 10.34 21.31
CA ALA A 102 -18.27 10.14 22.29
C ALA A 102 -17.86 9.27 23.50
N MET A 103 -16.66 8.66 23.48
CA MET A 103 -16.16 7.80 24.57
C MET A 103 -15.01 8.43 25.36
N SER A 104 -14.79 9.75 25.25
CA SER A 104 -13.87 10.49 26.12
C SER A 104 -14.63 11.54 26.94
N THR A 105 -15.62 11.06 27.68
CA THR A 105 -16.18 11.76 28.84
C THR A 105 -16.03 10.84 30.04
N LYS A 106 -14.80 10.81 30.56
CA LYS A 106 -14.43 11.05 31.97
C LYS A 106 -13.02 10.50 32.16
N ALA A 107 -12.03 11.38 32.05
CA ALA A 107 -10.85 11.22 32.89
C ALA A 107 -11.35 11.22 34.35
N PRO A 108 -10.92 10.30 35.23
CA PRO A 108 -11.08 10.50 36.65
C PRO A 108 -10.34 11.79 37.01
N VAL A 109 -11.09 12.78 37.49
CA VAL A 109 -10.52 13.87 38.28
C VAL A 109 -9.89 13.21 39.50
N GLN A 110 -8.56 13.08 39.49
CA GLN A 110 -7.81 12.81 40.71
C GLN A 110 -7.52 14.16 41.35
N GLY A 111 -8.53 14.70 42.03
CA GLY A 111 -8.34 15.76 43.00
C GLY A 111 -7.73 15.15 44.25
N SER A 112 -6.51 15.55 44.60
CA SER A 112 -5.97 15.31 45.95
C SER A 112 -6.75 16.16 46.94
N PRO A 113 -7.23 15.61 48.07
CA PRO A 113 -7.73 16.44 49.16
C PRO A 113 -6.53 17.05 49.89
N ALA A 114 -6.54 18.39 49.98
CA ALA A 114 -5.83 19.11 51.01
C ALA A 114 -6.37 18.68 52.38
N ASN A 115 -5.49 18.28 53.30
CA ASN A 115 -5.84 18.19 54.71
C ASN A 115 -5.12 19.32 55.46
N THR A 116 -5.92 20.21 56.04
CA THR A 116 -5.52 21.21 57.02
C THR A 116 -5.59 20.59 58.41
N THR A 117 -4.55 20.71 59.21
CA THR A 117 -4.69 20.65 60.67
C THR A 117 -3.78 21.69 61.30
N SER A 118 -4.40 22.74 61.82
CA SER A 118 -3.84 23.63 62.83
C SER A 118 -3.60 22.86 64.12
N ILE A 119 -2.43 23.06 64.72
CA ILE A 119 -2.27 23.46 66.13
C ILE A 119 -1.20 24.54 66.16
#